data_AF-A0A2E3PQR4-F1
#
_entry.id   AF-A0A2E3PQR4-F1
#
_cell.length_a   1.000
_cell.length_b   1.000
_cell.length_c   1.000
_cell.angle_alpha   90.00
_cell.angle_beta   90.00
_cell.angle_gamma   90.00
#
_symmetry.space_group_name_H-M   'P 1'
#
loop_
_entity.id
_entity.type
_entity.pdbx_description
1 polymer ?
#
loop_
_entity_poly.entity_id
_entity_poly.type
_entity_poly.pdbx_seq_one_letter_code
_entity_poly.pdbx_strand_id
1 'polypeptide(L)'
;MQKWEVIRIYCDHLPEPHDKFCICICPENRWFMFINSRPPMYRKARDMAVSIESHEALFLGHLSFVDTTKLQDDIPDDLVDNALGDPNRNHGVLAPFVRNRIIEGVGSHEVMEPNHRAKVIEG
;
A
#
# COMPACT_ATOMS: atom_id res chain seq x y z
N MET A 1 9.77 11.46 -0.97
CA MET A 1 8.63 10.62 -0.58
C MET A 1 8.48 10.67 0.94
N GLN A 2 7.26 10.59 1.44
CA GLN A 2 6.95 10.56 2.87
C GLN A 2 6.03 9.37 3.20
N LYS A 3 5.97 9.03 4.49
CA LYS A 3 5.07 7.97 4.98
C LYS A 3 3.62 8.31 4.65
N TRP A 4 2.84 7.29 4.29
CA TRP A 4 1.45 7.34 3.84
C TRP A 4 1.23 7.98 2.46
N GLU A 5 2.29 8.37 1.75
CA GLU A 5 2.21 8.81 0.37
C GLU A 5 1.87 7.63 -0.55
N VAL A 6 1.01 7.88 -1.54
CA VAL A 6 0.59 6.88 -2.52
C VAL A 6 1.20 7.20 -3.86
N ILE A 7 1.91 6.22 -4.40
CA ILE A 7 2.46 6.27 -5.75
C ILE A 7 1.88 5.15 -6.62
N ARG A 8 1.83 5.36 -7.93
CA ARG A 8 1.43 4.36 -8.92
C ARG A 8 2.62 3.96 -9.77
N ILE A 9 3.11 2.75 -9.53
CA ILE A 9 4.22 2.15 -10.27
C ILE A 9 3.68 1.26 -11.38
N TYR A 10 4.38 1.21 -12.51
CA TYR A 10 4.09 0.23 -13.56
C TYR A 10 4.94 -1.01 -13.33
N CYS A 11 4.32 -2.15 -13.04
CA CYS A 11 5.02 -3.40 -12.79
C CYS A 11 5.15 -4.19 -14.11
N ASP A 12 6.19 -3.89 -14.88
CA ASP A 12 6.49 -4.52 -16.18
C ASP A 12 6.94 -5.98 -16.08
N HIS A 13 7.50 -6.38 -14.93
CA HIS A 13 7.99 -7.72 -14.65
C HIS A 13 6.89 -8.75 -14.31
N LEU A 14 5.63 -8.33 -14.18
CA LEU A 14 4.53 -9.24 -13.91
C LEU A 14 4.09 -9.98 -15.18
N PRO A 15 3.56 -11.21 -15.09
CA PRO A 15 3.06 -11.96 -16.26
C PRO A 15 2.03 -11.20 -17.10
N GLU A 16 1.26 -10.33 -16.44
CA GLU A 16 0.38 -9.34 -17.06
C GLU A 16 0.81 -7.97 -16.54
N PRO A 17 1.63 -7.20 -17.28
CA PRO A 17 2.09 -5.89 -16.86
C PRO A 17 0.95 -4.92 -16.59
N HIS A 18 0.90 -4.36 -15.38
CA HIS A 18 -0.13 -3.40 -14.99
C HIS A 18 0.38 -2.41 -13.94
N ASP A 19 -0.35 -1.32 -13.79
CA ASP A 19 -0.10 -0.37 -12.71
C ASP A 19 -0.53 -0.93 -11.36
N LYS A 20 0.28 -0.68 -10.33
CA LYS A 20 -0.06 -0.92 -8.93
C LYS A 20 0.07 0.35 -8.12
N PHE A 21 -0.92 0.57 -7.25
CA PHE A 21 -0.86 1.61 -6.24
C PHE A 21 -0.12 1.10 -5.00
N CYS A 22 0.84 1.88 -4.53
CA CYS A 22 1.73 1.57 -3.42
C CYS A 22 1.63 2.66 -2.37
N ILE A 23 1.36 2.28 -1.12
CA ILE A 23 1.39 3.16 0.04
C ILE A 23 2.79 3.07 0.64
N CYS A 24 3.52 4.18 0.69
CA CYS A 24 4.81 4.22 1.36
C CYS A 24 4.63 4.10 2.89
N ILE A 25 5.28 3.13 3.51
CA ILE A 25 5.24 2.92 4.97
C ILE A 25 6.56 3.31 5.63
N CYS A 26 7.69 3.02 4.98
CA CYS A 26 9.01 3.42 5.46
C CYS A 26 9.80 4.03 4.29
N PRO A 27 9.89 5.37 4.17
CA PRO A 27 10.60 6.02 3.08
C PRO A 27 12.09 5.67 3.03
N GLU A 28 12.72 5.55 4.20
CA GLU A 28 14.15 5.26 4.35
C GLU A 28 14.51 3.88 3.78
N ASN A 29 13.68 2.88 4.06
CA ASN A 29 13.89 1.50 3.61
C ASN A 29 13.10 1.18 2.33
N ARG A 30 12.37 2.16 1.76
CA ARG A 30 11.46 1.97 0.62
C ARG A 30 10.51 0.77 0.81
N TRP A 31 9.85 0.70 1.97
CA TRP A 31 8.83 -0.31 2.23
C TRP A 31 7.43 0.17 1.91
N PHE A 32 6.63 -0.69 1.29
CA PHE A 32 5.31 -0.33 0.79
C PHE A 32 4.22 -1.33 1.16
N MET A 33 2.97 -0.89 1.14
CA MET A 33 1.80 -1.77 1.03
C MET A 33 1.16 -1.61 -0.34
N PHE A 34 0.65 -2.70 -0.92
CA PHE A 34 -0.13 -2.62 -2.15
C PHE A 34 -1.61 -2.41 -1.89
N ILE A 35 -2.21 -1.54 -2.70
CA ILE A 35 -3.67 -1.44 -2.85
C ILE A 35 -4.06 -2.29 -4.06
N ASN A 36 -4.93 -3.27 -3.85
CA ASN A 36 -5.35 -4.22 -4.87
C ASN A 36 -6.84 -4.04 -5.19
N SER A 37 -7.21 -4.21 -6.46
CA SER A 37 -8.61 -4.18 -6.94
C SER A 37 -9.44 -5.37 -6.46
N ARG A 38 -8.77 -6.43 -6.01
CA ARG A 38 -9.38 -7.65 -5.48
C ARG A 38 -8.82 -7.93 -4.10
N PRO A 39 -9.62 -8.53 -3.20
CA PRO A 39 -9.14 -8.93 -1.90
C PRO A 39 -8.08 -10.04 -2.02
N PRO A 40 -7.23 -10.24 -1.00
CA PRO A 40 -6.30 -11.36 -0.95
C PRO A 40 -6.97 -12.71 -1.19
N MET A 41 -6.29 -13.59 -1.94
CA MET A 41 -6.84 -14.91 -2.30
C MET A 41 -6.99 -15.81 -1.07
N TYR A 42 -6.03 -15.79 -0.16
CA TYR A 42 -6.08 -16.61 1.06
C TYR A 42 -7.09 -16.07 2.06
N ARG A 43 -7.95 -16.94 2.59
CA ARG A 43 -9.04 -16.58 3.51
C ARG A 43 -8.55 -15.75 4.70
N LYS A 44 -7.50 -16.17 5.39
CA LYS A 44 -6.97 -15.44 6.55
C LYS A 44 -6.52 -14.03 6.17
N ALA A 45 -5.74 -13.87 5.10
CA ALA A 45 -5.30 -12.56 4.61
C ALA A 45 -6.48 -11.67 4.20
N ARG A 46 -7.52 -12.27 3.62
CA ARG A 46 -8.75 -11.57 3.26
C ARG A 46 -9.50 -11.03 4.46
N ASP A 47 -9.62 -11.82 5.53
CA ASP A 47 -10.30 -11.42 6.75
C ASP A 47 -9.56 -10.29 7.50
N MET A 48 -8.27 -10.11 7.22
CA MET A 48 -7.42 -9.05 7.79
C MET A 48 -7.28 -7.82 6.87
N ALA A 49 -7.64 -7.94 5.59
CA ALA A 49 -7.46 -6.88 4.61
C ALA A 49 -8.34 -5.67 4.91
N VAL A 50 -7.80 -4.48 4.69
CA VAL A 50 -8.53 -3.22 4.89
C VAL A 50 -9.12 -2.77 3.56
N SER A 51 -10.44 -2.58 3.53
CA SER A 51 -11.12 -2.00 2.37
C SER A 51 -11.00 -0.48 2.33
N ILE A 52 -10.88 0.04 1.11
CA ILE A 52 -10.91 1.47 0.79
C ILE A 52 -11.95 1.66 -0.32
N GLU A 53 -13.00 2.42 -0.02
CA GLU A 53 -14.00 2.80 -1.00
C GLU A 53 -13.47 3.90 -1.92
N SER A 54 -13.95 3.98 -3.17
CA SER A 54 -13.45 4.96 -4.14
C SER A 54 -13.64 6.41 -3.72
N HIS A 55 -14.67 6.71 -2.93
CA HIS A 55 -14.91 8.06 -2.39
C HIS A 55 -13.96 8.43 -1.25
N GLU A 56 -13.29 7.45 -0.64
CA GLU A 56 -12.28 7.68 0.41
C GLU A 56 -10.91 8.04 -0.19
N ALA A 57 -10.68 7.67 -1.46
CA ALA A 57 -9.45 7.93 -2.20
C ALA A 57 -9.75 8.10 -3.69
N LEU A 58 -9.84 9.34 -4.15
CA LEU A 58 -10.32 9.70 -5.51
C LEU A 58 -9.49 9.15 -6.68
N PHE A 59 -8.26 8.69 -6.42
CA PHE A 59 -7.44 8.01 -7.42
C PHE A 59 -7.86 6.56 -7.67
N LEU A 60 -8.74 6.01 -6.83
CA LEU A 60 -9.33 4.67 -6.99
C LEU A 60 -10.64 4.76 -7.77
N GLY A 61 -10.79 3.91 -8.79
CA GLY A 61 -12.02 3.81 -9.58
C GLY A 61 -13.08 2.87 -8.99
N HIS A 62 -12.75 2.11 -7.95
CA HIS A 62 -13.59 1.06 -7.36
C HIS A 62 -13.13 0.69 -5.95
N LEU A 63 -13.97 -0.07 -5.23
CA LEU A 63 -13.62 -0.70 -3.95
C LEU A 63 -12.30 -1.47 -4.08
N SER A 64 -11.34 -1.14 -3.23
CA SER A 64 -10.01 -1.73 -3.24
C SER A 64 -9.62 -2.23 -1.85
N PHE A 65 -8.53 -3.01 -1.78
CA PHE A 65 -8.12 -3.72 -0.58
C PHE A 65 -6.62 -3.56 -0.34
N VAL A 66 -6.25 -3.20 0.88
CA VAL A 66 -4.87 -3.19 1.37
C VAL A 66 -4.61 -4.51 2.09
N ASP A 67 -3.58 -5.22 1.64
CA ASP A 67 -3.07 -6.39 2.36
C ASP A 67 -2.24 -5.93 3.56
N THR A 68 -2.75 -6.18 4.76
CA THR A 68 -2.17 -5.79 6.05
C THR A 68 -1.22 -6.85 6.61
N THR A 69 -0.99 -7.95 5.89
CA THR A 69 -0.20 -9.08 6.40
C THR A 69 1.29 -8.96 6.09
N LYS A 70 1.70 -8.08 5.16
CA LYS A 70 3.10 -7.89 4.77
C LYS A 70 3.37 -6.49 4.21
N LEU A 71 4.63 -6.07 4.27
CA LEU A 71 5.17 -4.99 3.44
C LEU A 71 5.85 -5.58 2.21
N GLN A 72 5.96 -4.78 1.17
CA GLN A 72 6.76 -5.05 -0.02
C GLN A 72 8.06 -4.26 0.14
N ASP A 73 9.16 -4.99 0.22
CA ASP A 73 10.53 -4.52 0.38
C ASP A 73 11.41 -4.84 -0.84
N ASP A 74 10.81 -5.42 -1.88
CA ASP A 74 11.44 -5.91 -3.10
C ASP A 74 11.06 -5.10 -4.34
N ILE A 75 10.45 -3.92 -4.18
CA ILE A 75 10.10 -3.03 -5.29
C ILE A 75 11.39 -2.40 -5.84
N PRO A 76 11.70 -2.55 -7.15
CA PRO A 76 12.87 -1.90 -7.75
C PRO A 76 12.86 -0.37 -7.60
N ASP A 77 14.02 0.18 -7.25
CA ASP A 77 14.21 1.60 -6.99
C ASP A 77 13.85 2.50 -8.17
N ASP A 78 14.18 2.05 -9.39
CA ASP A 78 13.89 2.77 -10.62
C ASP A 78 12.38 2.92 -10.86
N LEU A 79 11.57 1.93 -10.52
CA LEU A 79 10.11 2.04 -10.61
C LEU A 79 9.55 3.09 -9.63
N VAL A 80 10.11 3.15 -8.42
CA VAL A 80 9.75 4.15 -7.41
C VAL A 80 10.16 5.54 -7.87
N ASP A 81 11.40 5.70 -8.30
CA ASP A 81 11.96 7.00 -8.71
C ASP A 81 11.26 7.54 -9.96
N ASN A 82 10.93 6.67 -10.92
CA ASN A 82 10.12 7.03 -12.09
C ASN A 82 8.71 7.49 -11.70
N ALA A 83 8.06 6.82 -10.73
CA ALA A 83 6.74 7.23 -10.26
C ALA A 83 6.77 8.56 -9.48
N LEU A 84 7.85 8.82 -8.74
CA LEU A 84 8.03 10.09 -8.03
C LEU A 84 8.34 11.26 -8.98
N GLY A 85 8.96 10.98 -10.13
CA GLY A 85 9.24 11.97 -11.18
C GLY A 85 8.03 12.36 -12.03
N ASP A 86 6.94 11.60 -11.99
CA ASP A 86 5.71 11.84 -12.75
C ASP A 86 4.56 12.33 -11.85
N PRO A 87 4.12 13.60 -11.98
CA PRO A 87 3.01 14.14 -11.20
C PRO A 87 1.69 13.35 -11.32
N ASN A 88 1.49 12.58 -12.40
CA ASN A 88 0.28 11.77 -12.59
C ASN A 88 0.35 10.39 -11.92
N ARG A 89 1.49 10.06 -11.31
CA ARG A 89 1.73 8.81 -10.58
C ARG A 89 1.87 9.04 -9.09
N ASN A 90 2.07 10.28 -8.65
CA ASN A 90 2.03 10.63 -7.24
C ASN A 90 0.63 11.13 -6.85
N HIS A 91 -0.07 10.38 -6.00
CA HIS A 91 -1.44 10.68 -5.58
C HIS A 91 -1.51 11.39 -4.22
N GLY A 92 -0.37 11.83 -3.69
CA GLY A 92 -0.27 12.49 -2.41
C GLY A 92 -0.49 11.54 -1.24
N VAL A 93 -0.82 12.09 -0.08
CA VAL A 93 -0.89 11.32 1.17
C VAL A 93 -2.31 10.82 1.42
N LEU A 94 -2.46 9.56 1.82
CA LEU A 94 -3.77 8.96 2.18
C LEU A 94 -4.54 9.83 3.18
N ALA A 95 -5.85 9.80 3.16
CA ALA A 95 -6.65 10.51 4.16
C ALA A 95 -6.41 9.92 5.57
N PRO A 96 -6.37 10.74 6.64
CA PRO A 96 -6.05 10.28 8.00
C PRO A 96 -6.91 9.11 8.50
N PHE A 97 -8.21 9.10 8.19
CA PHE A 97 -9.11 8.02 8.61
C PHE A 97 -8.79 6.67 7.95
N VAL A 98 -8.30 6.68 6.69
CA VAL A 98 -7.84 5.46 6.01
C VAL A 98 -6.55 4.96 6.66
N ARG A 99 -5.61 5.86 6.99
CA ARG A 99 -4.37 5.52 7.71
C ARG A 99 -4.68 4.85 9.04
N ASN A 100 -5.58 5.44 9.84
CA ASN A 100 -5.99 4.88 11.12
C ASN A 100 -6.60 3.48 10.96
N ARG A 101 -7.46 3.27 9.96
CA ARG A 101 -8.03 1.94 9.66
C ARG A 101 -6.95 0.91 9.33
N ILE A 102 -5.91 1.30 8.58
CA ILE A 102 -4.76 0.42 8.28
C ILE A 102 -3.95 0.12 9.54
N ILE A 103 -3.65 1.14 10.35
CA ILE A 103 -2.93 1.00 11.63
C ILE A 103 -3.69 0.06 12.57
N GLU A 104 -5.00 0.25 12.74
CA GLU A 104 -5.86 -0.61 13.55
C GLU A 104 -5.92 -2.03 13.01
N GLY A 105 -6.07 -2.20 11.69
CA GLY A 105 -6.06 -3.49 11.02
C GLY A 105 -4.77 -4.27 11.29
N VAL A 106 -3.61 -3.66 11.05
CA VAL A 106 -2.30 -4.24 11.36
C VAL A 106 -2.08 -4.46 12.86
N GLY A 107 -2.60 -3.54 13.69
CA GLY A 107 -2.53 -3.61 15.15
C GLY A 107 -3.28 -4.82 15.73
N SER A 108 -4.37 -5.24 15.08
CA SER A 108 -5.26 -6.31 15.55
C SER A 108 -4.70 -7.74 15.41
N HIS A 109 -3.56 -7.91 14.74
CA HIS A 109 -2.95 -9.22 14.48
C HIS A 109 -1.41 -9.19 14.54
N GLU A 110 -0.80 -10.39 14.56
CA GLU A 110 0.66 -10.58 14.67
C GLU A 110 1.27 -11.28 13.44
N VAL A 111 0.59 -11.22 12.29
CA VAL A 111 1.01 -11.95 11.08
C VAL A 111 2.20 -11.29 10.36
N MET A 112 2.27 -9.96 10.39
CA MET A 112 3.35 -9.21 9.77
C MET A 112 4.66 -9.34 10.57
N GLU A 113 5.80 -9.34 9.88
CA GLU A 113 7.13 -9.33 10.50
C GLU A 113 7.24 -8.18 11.53
N PRO A 114 7.84 -8.39 12.71
CA PRO A 114 7.76 -7.42 13.81
C PRO A 114 8.26 -6.01 13.48
N ASN A 115 9.36 -5.88 12.73
CA ASN A 115 9.90 -4.57 12.35
C ASN A 115 8.99 -3.87 11.34
N HIS A 116 8.46 -4.61 10.36
CA HIS A 116 7.46 -4.11 9.42
C HIS A 116 6.20 -3.62 10.15
N ARG A 117 5.69 -4.44 11.08
CA ARG A 117 4.51 -4.11 11.89
C ARG A 117 4.73 -2.83 12.70
N ALA A 118 5.89 -2.72 13.38
CA ALA A 118 6.24 -1.53 14.14
C ALA A 118 6.25 -0.28 13.26
N LYS A 119 6.81 -0.37 12.05
CA LYS A 119 6.82 0.76 11.09
C LYS A 119 5.44 1.17 10.60
N VAL A 120 4.46 0.26 10.52
CA VAL A 120 3.08 0.67 10.19
C VAL A 120 2.45 1.43 11.35
N ILE A 121 2.57 0.90 12.57
CA ILE A 121 1.83 1.38 13.75
C ILE A 121 2.45 2.66 14.36
N GLU A 122 3.74 2.90 14.14
CA GLU A 122 4.40 4.16 14.50
C GLU A 122 3.66 5.35 13.83
N GLY A 123 3.27 6.37 14.59
CA GLY A 123 2.52 7.53 14.09
C GLY A 123 3.34 8.43 13.18
#